data_AF-A0AAW2X8Z1-F1
#
_entry.id   AF-A0AAW2X8Z1-F1
#
_cell.length_a   1.000
_cell.length_b   1.000
_cell.length_c   1.000
_cell.angle_alpha   90.00
_cell.angle_beta   90.00
_cell.angle_gamma   90.00
#
_symmetry.space_group_name_H-M   'P 1'
#
loop_
_entity.id
_entity.type
_entity.pdbx_description
1 polymer ?
#
loop_
_entity_poly.entity_id
_entity_poly.type
_entity_poly.pdbx_seq_one_letter_code
_entity_poly.pdbx_strand_id
1 'polypeptide(L)'
;MACLLWAGRLDSSPYAELLSSIHWDKLAEEFTRQFCNLIGQSYESPLSVTIAAGVQGLPTLLKLMNVMTGKKQEWQSMKQLPVPVDLDREFQFHSIFVCPVSRDQASEENPPMLLSCGHVLCKQSITKLSKNNSTRPFKCPYCPSEVEAGQCRQLYL
;
A
#
# COMPACT_ATOMS: atom_id res chain seq x y z
N MET A 1 -28.80 16.60 -21.59
CA MET A 1 -29.61 17.75 -22.07
C MET A 1 -31.07 17.39 -22.43
N ALA A 2 -31.45 16.13 -22.65
CA ALA A 2 -32.85 15.79 -23.01
C ALA A 2 -33.83 15.70 -21.82
N CYS A 3 -33.37 15.71 -20.56
CA CYS A 3 -34.25 15.63 -19.37
C CYS A 3 -35.18 16.85 -19.21
N LEU A 4 -34.77 18.02 -19.68
CA LEU A 4 -35.58 19.25 -19.63
C LEU A 4 -36.85 19.16 -20.49
N LEU A 5 -36.86 18.32 -21.55
CA LEU A 5 -38.06 18.05 -22.36
C LEU A 5 -39.16 17.34 -21.57
N TRP A 6 -38.79 16.68 -20.47
CA TRP A 6 -39.68 15.91 -19.59
C TRP A 6 -39.96 16.62 -18.27
N ALA A 7 -39.78 17.94 -18.21
CA ALA A 7 -40.10 18.73 -17.03
C ALA A 7 -41.56 18.49 -16.57
N GLY A 8 -41.74 18.13 -15.29
CA GLY A 8 -43.03 17.75 -14.73
C GLY A 8 -43.56 16.35 -15.12
N ARG A 9 -42.82 15.59 -15.95
CA ARG A 9 -43.15 14.22 -16.40
C ARG A 9 -41.91 13.32 -16.39
N LEU A 10 -41.06 13.50 -15.40
CA LEU A 10 -39.75 12.84 -15.31
C LEU A 10 -39.87 11.31 -15.21
N ASP A 11 -40.93 10.81 -14.58
CA ASP A 11 -41.19 9.37 -14.45
C ASP A 11 -41.47 8.68 -15.79
N SER A 12 -41.94 9.43 -16.80
CA SER A 12 -42.19 8.94 -18.15
C SER A 12 -41.01 9.12 -19.10
N SER A 13 -39.91 9.70 -18.61
CA SER A 13 -38.69 9.90 -19.38
C SER A 13 -38.06 8.55 -19.73
N PRO A 14 -37.48 8.38 -20.93
CA PRO A 14 -36.65 7.22 -21.24
C PRO A 14 -35.40 7.09 -20.33
N TYR A 15 -35.13 8.11 -19.51
CA TYR A 15 -34.03 8.18 -18.56
C TYR A 15 -34.49 8.13 -17.09
N ALA A 16 -35.74 7.71 -16.80
CA ALA A 16 -36.28 7.72 -15.43
C ALA A 16 -35.40 6.94 -14.43
N GLU A 17 -34.73 5.88 -14.87
CA GLU A 17 -33.79 5.10 -14.05
C GLU A 17 -32.62 5.96 -13.52
N LEU A 18 -32.08 6.87 -14.34
CA LEU A 18 -30.99 7.77 -13.93
C LEU A 18 -31.40 8.74 -12.81
N LEU A 19 -32.70 8.92 -12.60
CA LEU A 19 -33.28 9.76 -11.55
C LEU A 19 -33.67 8.95 -10.30
N SER A 20 -33.46 7.63 -10.31
CA SER A 20 -33.72 6.76 -9.16
C SER A 20 -32.97 7.21 -7.91
N SER A 21 -33.61 7.07 -6.75
CA SER A 21 -33.06 7.46 -5.43
C SER A 21 -31.71 6.81 -5.14
N ILE A 22 -31.48 5.59 -5.64
CA ILE A 22 -30.23 4.84 -5.46
C ILE A 22 -29.02 5.63 -5.98
N HIS A 23 -29.18 6.39 -7.06
CA HIS A 23 -28.08 7.20 -7.60
C HIS A 23 -27.73 8.38 -6.69
N TRP A 24 -28.71 8.94 -5.98
CA TRP A 24 -28.49 10.01 -5.02
C TRP A 24 -27.74 9.50 -3.78
N ASP A 25 -28.09 8.31 -3.28
CA ASP A 25 -27.39 7.69 -2.16
C ASP A 25 -25.92 7.39 -2.51
N LYS A 26 -25.68 6.79 -3.67
CA LYS A 26 -24.31 6.54 -4.19
C LYS A 26 -23.53 7.83 -4.39
N LEU A 27 -24.18 8.89 -4.88
CA LEU A 27 -23.55 10.20 -5.06
C LEU A 27 -23.16 10.81 -3.72
N ALA A 28 -24.02 10.70 -2.70
CA ALA A 28 -23.71 11.17 -1.35
C ALA A 28 -22.50 10.43 -0.77
N GLU A 29 -22.46 9.10 -0.88
CA GLU A 29 -21.31 8.28 -0.46
C GLU A 29 -20.02 8.67 -1.17
N GLU A 30 -20.06 8.84 -2.50
CA GLU A 30 -18.92 9.29 -3.28
C GLU A 30 -18.44 10.67 -2.82
N PHE A 31 -19.37 11.61 -2.67
CA PHE A 31 -19.05 12.98 -2.29
C PHE A 31 -18.40 13.04 -0.90
N THR A 32 -18.92 12.29 0.06
CA THR A 32 -18.33 12.17 1.40
C THR A 32 -16.92 11.57 1.31
N ARG A 33 -16.72 10.51 0.52
CA ARG A 33 -15.40 9.89 0.36
C ARG A 33 -14.38 10.85 -0.26
N GLN A 34 -14.77 11.57 -1.32
CA GLN A 34 -13.90 12.56 -1.96
C GLN A 34 -13.59 13.73 -1.02
N PHE A 35 -14.57 14.17 -0.24
CA PHE A 35 -14.36 15.22 0.76
C PHE A 35 -13.36 14.79 1.83
N CYS A 36 -13.50 13.59 2.40
CA CYS A 36 -12.54 13.03 3.35
C CYS A 36 -11.12 12.98 2.76
N ASN A 37 -10.98 12.47 1.54
CA ASN A 37 -9.69 12.42 0.84
C ASN A 37 -9.08 13.83 0.66
N LEU A 38 -9.89 14.82 0.29
CA LEU A 38 -9.45 16.20 0.07
C LEU A 38 -8.88 16.82 1.35
N ILE A 39 -9.48 16.54 2.50
CA ILE A 39 -9.01 17.04 3.80
C ILE A 39 -7.95 16.14 4.46
N GLY A 40 -7.51 15.07 3.78
CA GLY A 40 -6.53 14.12 4.30
C GLY A 40 -7.06 13.26 5.46
N GLN A 41 -8.37 13.03 5.52
CA GLN A 41 -9.02 12.16 6.51
C GLN A 41 -9.48 10.85 5.87
N SER A 42 -9.57 9.80 6.68
CA SER A 42 -10.15 8.53 6.24
C SER A 42 -11.68 8.67 6.09
N TYR A 43 -12.22 8.07 5.03
CA TYR A 43 -13.67 7.88 4.90
C TYR A 43 -14.18 6.84 5.90
N GLU A 44 -13.47 5.72 6.02
CA GLU A 44 -13.77 4.68 6.98
C GLU A 44 -13.36 5.08 8.40
N SER A 45 -14.13 4.65 9.39
CA SER A 45 -13.80 4.89 10.80
C SER A 45 -12.50 4.15 11.18
N PRO A 46 -11.46 4.85 11.64
CA PRO A 46 -10.19 4.21 12.02
C PRO A 46 -10.37 3.14 13.10
N LEU A 47 -11.31 3.34 14.03
CA LEU A 47 -11.61 2.35 15.07
C LEU A 47 -12.23 1.08 14.49
N SER A 48 -13.18 1.23 13.56
CA SER A 48 -13.85 0.10 12.91
C SER A 48 -12.85 -0.72 12.10
N VAL A 49 -12.04 -0.05 11.28
CA VAL A 49 -10.96 -0.67 10.49
C VAL A 49 -9.97 -1.40 11.39
N THR A 50 -9.52 -0.77 12.47
CA THR A 50 -8.55 -1.37 13.41
C THR A 50 -9.12 -2.62 14.08
N ILE A 51 -10.38 -2.59 14.50
CA ILE A 51 -11.04 -3.76 15.10
C ILE A 51 -11.18 -4.88 14.06
N ALA A 52 -11.63 -4.57 12.84
CA ALA A 52 -11.81 -5.56 11.79
C ALA A 52 -10.48 -6.24 11.42
N ALA A 53 -9.44 -5.47 11.15
CA ALA A 53 -8.09 -5.99 10.90
C ALA A 53 -7.56 -6.80 12.09
N GLY A 54 -7.79 -6.31 13.32
CA GLY A 54 -7.41 -7.00 14.54
C GLY A 54 -8.09 -8.36 14.69
N VAL A 55 -9.41 -8.44 14.43
CA VAL A 55 -10.16 -9.70 14.45
C VAL A 55 -9.62 -10.69 13.41
N GLN A 56 -9.27 -10.21 12.21
CA GLN A 56 -8.68 -11.05 11.17
C GLN A 56 -7.28 -11.57 11.56
N GLY A 57 -6.43 -10.72 12.13
CA GLY A 57 -5.05 -11.08 12.51
C GLY A 57 -4.93 -11.86 13.82
N LEU A 58 -5.90 -11.73 14.72
CA LEU A 58 -5.84 -12.28 16.09
C LEU A 58 -5.56 -13.79 16.15
N PRO A 59 -6.19 -14.66 15.32
CA PRO A 59 -5.90 -16.10 15.36
C PRO A 59 -4.43 -16.43 15.11
N THR A 60 -3.78 -15.72 14.18
CA THR A 60 -2.34 -15.90 13.88
C THR A 60 -1.48 -15.42 15.03
N LEU A 61 -1.82 -14.28 15.63
CA LEU A 61 -1.10 -13.74 16.79
C LEU A 61 -1.21 -14.66 18.02
N LEU A 62 -2.39 -15.24 18.29
CA LEU A 62 -2.57 -16.19 19.40
C LEU A 62 -1.74 -17.46 19.20
N LYS A 63 -1.68 -18.00 17.98
CA LYS A 63 -0.79 -19.14 17.66
C LYS A 63 0.67 -18.78 17.88
N LEU A 64 1.09 -17.60 17.45
CA LEU A 64 2.45 -17.11 17.66
C LEU A 64 2.78 -16.97 19.15
N MET A 65 1.87 -16.43 19.97
CA MET A 65 2.07 -16.33 21.41
C MET A 65 2.32 -17.70 22.06
N ASN A 66 1.58 -18.72 21.65
CA ASN A 66 1.79 -20.08 22.15
C ASN A 66 3.18 -20.62 21.78
N VAL A 67 3.66 -20.38 20.56
CA VAL A 67 5.00 -20.79 20.11
C VAL A 67 6.11 -20.02 20.84
N MET A 68 5.86 -18.74 21.15
CA MET A 68 6.82 -17.86 21.83
C MET A 68 6.79 -17.99 23.36
N THR A 69 5.96 -18.89 23.91
CA THR A 69 5.88 -19.12 25.35
C THR A 69 7.25 -19.60 25.87
N GLY A 70 7.79 -18.90 26.87
CA GLY A 70 9.13 -19.15 27.42
C GLY A 70 10.28 -18.44 26.69
N LYS A 71 10.04 -17.77 25.56
CA LYS A 71 11.06 -17.06 24.75
C LYS A 71 11.00 -15.54 24.90
N LYS A 72 10.89 -15.03 26.13
CA LYS A 72 10.66 -13.60 26.42
C LYS A 72 11.75 -12.67 25.87
N GLN A 73 13.02 -13.08 25.92
CA GLN A 73 14.14 -12.28 25.41
C GLN A 73 14.12 -12.19 23.87
N GLU A 74 13.80 -13.29 23.18
CA GLU A 74 13.61 -13.29 21.72
C GLU A 74 12.43 -12.39 21.34
N TRP A 75 11.32 -12.46 22.08
CA TRP A 75 10.17 -11.59 21.85
C TRP A 75 10.51 -10.11 22.00
N GLN A 76 11.26 -9.73 23.04
CA GLN A 76 11.63 -8.34 23.30
C GLN A 76 12.62 -7.75 22.29
N SER A 77 13.46 -8.59 21.67
CA SER A 77 14.44 -8.16 20.67
C SER A 77 13.92 -8.23 19.23
N MET A 78 12.71 -8.78 19.04
CA MET A 78 12.10 -8.99 17.74
C MET A 78 11.60 -7.67 17.14
N LYS A 79 12.15 -7.30 15.98
CA LYS A 79 11.73 -6.11 15.22
C LYS A 79 10.52 -6.36 14.32
N GLN A 80 10.29 -7.61 13.94
CA GLN A 80 9.26 -8.03 12.97
C GLN A 80 8.70 -9.38 13.38
N LEU A 81 7.41 -9.63 13.10
CA LEU A 81 6.79 -10.92 13.35
C LEU A 81 7.48 -12.02 12.51
N PRO A 82 7.69 -13.24 13.07
CA PRO A 82 8.37 -14.32 12.37
C PRO A 82 7.46 -15.01 11.35
N VAL A 83 6.16 -14.70 11.38
CA VAL A 83 5.14 -15.19 10.47
C VAL A 83 4.38 -14.01 9.89
N PRO A 84 3.99 -14.07 8.60
CA PRO A 84 3.13 -13.05 8.02
C PRO A 84 1.74 -13.08 8.67
N VAL A 85 1.14 -11.90 8.83
CA VAL A 85 -0.28 -11.76 9.16
C VAL A 85 -0.97 -11.34 7.88
N ASP A 86 -1.60 -12.30 7.21
CA ASP A 86 -2.30 -12.05 5.97
C ASP A 86 -3.60 -11.29 6.26
N LEU A 87 -3.59 -9.99 5.96
CA LEU A 87 -4.77 -9.14 5.99
C LEU A 87 -5.27 -8.90 4.56
N ASP A 88 -6.58 -8.79 4.41
CA ASP A 88 -7.20 -8.48 3.13
C ASP A 88 -6.77 -7.10 2.61
N ARG A 89 -6.91 -6.91 1.29
CA ARG A 89 -6.44 -5.70 0.59
C ARG A 89 -7.03 -4.41 1.12
N GLU A 90 -8.22 -4.47 1.71
CA GLU A 90 -8.90 -3.32 2.34
C GLU A 90 -8.15 -2.77 3.58
N PHE A 91 -7.24 -3.54 4.18
CA PHE A 91 -6.41 -3.12 5.31
C PHE A 91 -5.00 -2.67 4.90
N GLN A 92 -4.71 -2.59 3.60
CA GLN A 92 -3.39 -2.24 3.06
C GLN A 92 -3.36 -0.77 2.64
N PHE A 93 -3.06 0.12 3.59
CA PHE A 93 -3.13 1.58 3.39
C PHE A 93 -1.87 2.22 2.80
N HIS A 94 -0.72 1.57 2.92
CA HIS A 94 0.57 2.11 2.48
C HIS A 94 1.27 1.12 1.56
N SER A 95 1.91 1.64 0.52
CA SER A 95 2.76 0.83 -0.34
C SER A 95 4.01 0.39 0.45
N ILE A 96 4.21 -0.91 0.57
CA ILE A 96 5.40 -1.48 1.22
C ILE A 96 6.29 -2.09 0.13
N PHE A 97 7.58 -1.77 0.18
CA PHE A 97 8.60 -2.43 -0.63
C PHE A 97 9.55 -3.23 0.25
N VAL A 98 9.77 -4.49 -0.08
CA VAL A 98 10.81 -5.33 0.53
C VAL A 98 11.92 -5.52 -0.49
N CYS A 99 13.14 -5.14 -0.12
CA CYS A 99 14.28 -5.29 -1.00
C CYS A 99 14.55 -6.77 -1.25
N PRO A 100 14.62 -7.22 -2.50
CA PRO A 100 14.84 -8.64 -2.78
C PRO A 100 16.27 -9.11 -2.54
N VAL A 101 17.23 -8.17 -2.50
CA VAL A 101 18.64 -8.46 -2.23
C VAL A 101 18.87 -8.56 -0.72
N SER A 102 18.44 -7.55 0.05
CA SER A 102 18.66 -7.54 1.49
C SER A 102 17.58 -8.30 2.27
N ARG A 103 16.41 -8.50 1.66
CA ARG A 103 15.19 -9.05 2.28
C ARG A 103 14.62 -8.19 3.40
N ASP A 104 15.05 -6.92 3.46
CA ASP A 104 14.56 -5.95 4.43
C ASP A 104 13.50 -5.04 3.79
N GLN A 105 12.52 -4.62 4.58
CA GLN A 105 11.58 -3.57 4.21
C GLN A 105 12.32 -2.24 4.02
N ALA A 106 11.95 -1.48 2.99
CA ALA A 106 12.49 -0.14 2.79
C ALA A 106 12.06 0.83 3.91
N SER A 107 12.93 1.79 4.20
CA SER A 107 12.69 2.87 5.17
C SER A 107 13.07 4.22 4.58
N GLU A 108 12.85 5.31 5.32
CA GLU A 108 13.29 6.65 4.90
C GLU A 108 14.82 6.73 4.72
N GLU A 109 15.59 6.04 5.57
CA GLU A 109 17.06 5.98 5.49
C GLU A 109 17.57 5.01 4.43
N ASN A 110 16.79 3.98 4.11
CA ASN A 110 17.08 2.97 3.10
C ASN A 110 15.94 2.84 2.08
N PRO A 111 15.67 3.90 1.29
CA PRO A 111 14.50 3.97 0.44
C PRO A 111 14.64 3.03 -0.77
N PRO A 112 13.53 2.66 -1.40
CA PRO A 112 13.54 1.98 -2.69
C PRO A 112 14.10 2.91 -3.76
N MET A 113 14.95 2.38 -4.62
CA MET A 113 15.59 3.10 -5.71
C MET A 113 15.31 2.38 -7.02
N LEU A 114 14.77 3.12 -8.00
CA LEU A 114 14.54 2.68 -9.36
C LEU A 114 15.86 2.68 -10.14
N LEU A 115 16.23 1.52 -10.65
CA LEU A 115 17.36 1.35 -11.56
C LEU A 115 16.98 1.83 -12.98
N SER A 116 17.97 2.15 -13.81
CA SER A 116 17.75 2.55 -15.21
C SER A 116 17.07 1.46 -16.07
N CYS A 117 17.15 0.20 -15.65
CA CYS A 117 16.45 -0.93 -16.27
C CYS A 117 14.99 -1.12 -15.80
N GLY A 118 14.50 -0.31 -14.86
CA GLY A 118 13.13 -0.36 -14.34
C GLY A 118 12.92 -1.25 -13.10
N HIS A 119 13.90 -2.06 -12.71
CA HIS A 119 13.85 -2.81 -11.44
C HIS A 119 14.09 -1.90 -10.24
N VAL A 120 13.64 -2.33 -9.06
CA VAL A 120 13.77 -1.55 -7.81
C VAL A 120 14.61 -2.33 -6.80
N LEU A 121 15.56 -1.65 -6.15
CA LEU A 121 16.36 -2.17 -5.04
C LEU A 121 16.49 -1.10 -3.96
N CYS A 122 16.71 -1.47 -2.70
CA CYS A 122 16.99 -0.46 -1.68
C CYS A 122 18.36 0.21 -1.85
N LYS A 123 18.46 1.47 -1.44
CA LYS A 123 19.68 2.31 -1.51
C LYS A 123 20.93 1.59 -1.01
N GLN A 124 20.88 0.99 0.17
CA GLN A 124 22.03 0.27 0.75
C GLN A 124 22.45 -0.96 -0.09
N SER A 125 21.50 -1.62 -0.75
CA SER A 125 21.81 -2.76 -1.62
C SER A 125 22.55 -2.29 -2.87
N ILE A 126 22.12 -1.18 -3.46
CA ILE A 126 22.81 -0.54 -4.59
C ILE A 126 24.21 -0.10 -4.20
N THR A 127 24.36 0.59 -3.05
CA THR A 127 25.65 1.04 -2.53
C THR A 127 26.64 -0.12 -2.34
N LYS A 128 26.17 -1.26 -1.81
CA LYS A 128 26.99 -2.48 -1.68
C LYS A 128 27.36 -3.09 -3.04
N LEU A 129 26.40 -3.21 -3.97
CA LEU A 129 26.63 -3.76 -5.31
C LEU A 129 27.61 -2.91 -6.13
N SER A 130 27.55 -1.59 -5.98
CA SER A 130 28.47 -0.65 -6.63
C SER A 130 29.84 -0.54 -5.94
N LYS A 131 30.06 -1.27 -4.83
CA LYS A 131 31.26 -1.19 -3.97
C LYS A 131 31.54 0.24 -3.46
N ASN A 132 30.49 0.93 -3.02
CA ASN A 132 30.54 2.32 -2.52
C ASN A 132 31.07 3.33 -3.55
N ASN A 133 31.05 3.01 -4.84
CA ASN A 133 31.43 3.93 -5.92
C ASN A 133 30.20 4.22 -6.78
N SER A 134 29.81 5.50 -6.89
CA SER A 134 28.59 5.92 -7.59
C SER A 134 28.66 5.78 -9.11
N THR A 135 29.86 5.85 -9.69
CA THR A 135 30.10 5.77 -11.14
C THR A 135 30.49 4.37 -11.59
N ARG A 136 30.74 3.45 -10.66
CA ARG A 136 31.06 2.06 -10.99
C ARG A 136 29.77 1.31 -11.36
N PRO A 137 29.65 0.78 -12.59
CA PRO A 137 28.49 0.00 -12.97
C PRO A 137 28.45 -1.32 -12.19
N PHE A 138 27.23 -1.78 -11.91
CA PHE A 138 26.94 -3.09 -11.32
C PHE A 138 25.82 -3.77 -12.12
N LYS A 139 25.77 -5.11 -12.08
CA LYS A 139 24.71 -5.86 -12.75
C LYS A 139 23.44 -5.87 -11.91
N CYS A 140 22.30 -5.64 -12.55
CA CYS A 140 21.01 -5.83 -11.91
C CYS A 140 20.85 -7.31 -11.48
N PRO A 141 20.35 -7.61 -10.27
CA PRO A 141 20.10 -8.99 -9.85
C PRO A 141 19.00 -9.71 -10.66
N TYR A 142 18.15 -8.97 -11.38
CA TYR A 142 16.99 -9.50 -12.08
C TYR A 142 17.13 -9.56 -13.59
N CYS A 143 18.08 -8.81 -14.16
CA CYS A 143 18.23 -8.72 -15.60
C CYS A 143 19.71 -8.50 -15.96
N PRO A 144 20.11 -8.75 -17.22
CA PRO A 144 21.52 -8.63 -17.61
C PRO A 144 22.03 -7.19 -17.71
N SER A 145 21.17 -6.18 -17.48
CA SER A 145 21.54 -4.76 -17.60
C SER A 145 22.56 -4.35 -16.54
N GLU A 146 23.54 -3.55 -16.96
CA GLU A 146 24.45 -2.84 -16.07
C GLU A 146 23.89 -1.45 -15.74
N VAL A 147 24.02 -1.07 -14.48
CA VAL A 147 23.44 0.16 -13.93
C VAL A 147 24.49 0.87 -13.08
N GLU A 148 24.59 2.18 -13.20
CA GLU A 148 25.40 3.02 -12.32
C GLU A 148 24.55 3.52 -11.16
N ALA A 149 25.08 3.45 -9.94
CA ALA A 149 24.35 3.86 -8.74
C ALA A 149 23.94 5.35 -8.78
N GLY A 150 24.73 6.20 -9.43
CA GLY A 150 24.41 7.61 -9.65
C GLY A 150 23.21 7.87 -10.57
N GLN A 151 22.81 6.89 -11.39
CA GLN A 151 21.65 7.00 -12.30
C GLN A 151 20.36 6.48 -11.66
N CYS A 152 20.44 5.84 -10.50
CA CYS A 152 19.28 5.33 -9.78
C CYS A 152 18.49 6.47 -9.14
N ARG A 153 17.16 6.43 -9.25
CA ARG A 153 16.27 7.47 -8.71
C ARG A 153 15.49 6.93 -7.51
N GLN A 154 15.39 7.72 -6.46
CA GLN A 154 14.57 7.34 -5.31
C GLN A 154 13.09 7.26 -5.71
N LEU A 155 12.40 6.20 -5.29
CA LEU A 155 10.95 6.11 -5.35
C LEU A 155 10.36 6.55 -4.01
N TYR A 156 9.23 7.24 -4.08
CA TYR A 156 8.42 7.63 -2.93
C TYR A 156 7.17 6.74 -2.95
N LEU A 157 6.98 5.97 -1.89
CA LEU A 157 5.92 4.97 -1.71
C LEU A 157 4.69 5.57 -1.01
#